data_AF-A0A1H1UJW8-F1
#
_entry.id   AF-A0A1H1UJW8-F1
#
_cell.length_a   1.000
_cell.length_b   1.000
_cell.length_c   1.000
_cell.angle_alpha   90.00
_cell.angle_beta   90.00
_cell.angle_gamma   90.00
#
_symmetry.space_group_name_H-M   'P 1'
#
loop_
_entity.id
_entity.type
_entity.pdbx_description
1 polymer ?
#
loop_
_entity_poly.entity_id
_entity_poly.type
_entity_poly.pdbx_seq_one_letter_code
_entity_poly.pdbx_strand_id
1 'polypeptide(L)'
;MNTASSSAGRLLTCLLMPLGMLLSACSSEPPQSVASERRIERQLINHGLTIDAGESLVLGTPQRAIRVSEQMLYRVTEFDAAGNAVDQHDDFRNLPWADKPVQVTAGDFTTTLTTDLEGVTRLNLLDNGFVELDYDQLRVIQLSATAAPSVRGELNLLVGRDLRSKLAEAVALIYDDLEEAEVSQWAFRVNRLAELELLEESSQLENMLILLTTGDPELQKEFVAALESAPEP
;
A
#
# COMPACT_ATOMS: atom_id res chain seq x y z
N MET A 1 -18.72 -91.70 -65.16
CA MET A 1 -19.89 -90.83 -65.37
C MET A 1 -19.43 -89.46 -65.84
N ASN A 2 -19.76 -89.19 -67.09
CA ASN A 2 -19.73 -87.98 -67.92
C ASN A 2 -19.37 -86.60 -67.31
N THR A 3 -18.22 -86.10 -67.77
CA THR A 3 -17.95 -84.86 -68.55
C THR A 3 -18.97 -83.70 -68.69
N ALA A 4 -18.35 -82.50 -68.86
CA ALA A 4 -18.83 -81.20 -69.39
C ALA A 4 -19.32 -80.21 -68.30
N SER A 5 -18.90 -78.94 -68.24
CA SER A 5 -18.80 -77.97 -69.33
C SER A 5 -17.74 -76.87 -69.11
N SER A 6 -17.21 -76.42 -70.26
CA SER A 6 -16.31 -75.28 -70.52
C SER A 6 -17.04 -73.93 -70.52
N SER A 7 -16.29 -72.83 -70.32
CA SER A 7 -16.42 -71.50 -70.99
C SER A 7 -15.68 -70.42 -70.17
N ALA A 8 -14.44 -70.03 -70.48
CA ALA A 8 -14.01 -69.09 -71.53
C ALA A 8 -14.39 -67.61 -71.29
N GLY A 9 -13.37 -66.73 -71.25
CA GLY A 9 -13.50 -65.27 -71.38
C GLY A 9 -12.69 -64.50 -70.33
N ARG A 10 -11.38 -64.28 -70.52
CA ARG A 10 -10.73 -63.20 -71.31
C ARG A 10 -10.42 -61.93 -70.48
N LEU A 11 -9.12 -61.61 -70.43
CA LEU A 11 -8.50 -60.27 -70.34
C LEU A 11 -8.67 -59.60 -68.95
N LEU A 12 -7.74 -58.84 -68.37
CA LEU A 12 -6.52 -58.21 -68.82
C LEU A 12 -5.71 -57.82 -67.55
N THR A 13 -4.39 -57.81 -67.71
CA THR A 13 -3.28 -57.23 -66.95
C THR A 13 -3.44 -56.16 -65.85
N CYS A 14 -2.42 -56.23 -64.95
CA CYS A 14 -1.67 -55.17 -64.24
C CYS A 14 -2.30 -54.53 -62.99
N LEU A 15 -1.85 -54.86 -61.76
CA LEU A 15 -0.66 -54.35 -61.02
C LEU A 15 -0.71 -52.83 -60.78
N LEU A 16 -0.93 -52.42 -59.51
CA LEU A 16 -0.24 -51.35 -58.76
C LEU A 16 -1.09 -50.84 -57.57
N MET A 17 -0.70 -51.22 -56.35
CA MET A 17 -0.75 -50.36 -55.16
C MET A 17 0.45 -49.37 -55.23
N PRO A 18 0.58 -48.37 -54.34
CA PRO A 18 -0.40 -47.52 -53.64
C PRO A 18 -0.02 -46.02 -53.76
N LEU A 19 -0.87 -45.06 -53.37
CA LEU A 19 -0.34 -43.73 -53.01
C LEU A 19 -1.26 -42.98 -52.05
N GLY A 20 -0.78 -42.81 -50.81
CA GLY A 20 -1.41 -41.98 -49.80
C GLY A 20 -1.41 -40.51 -50.21
N MET A 21 -2.57 -39.88 -50.08
CA MET A 21 -2.72 -38.44 -50.21
C MET A 21 -2.11 -37.75 -48.98
N LEU A 22 -0.93 -37.16 -49.14
CA LEU A 22 -0.43 -36.10 -48.25
C LEU A 22 -0.89 -34.77 -48.84
N LEU A 23 -1.98 -34.21 -48.31
CA LEU A 23 -2.36 -32.82 -48.54
C LEU A 23 -1.45 -31.94 -47.70
N SER A 24 -0.36 -31.44 -48.28
CA SER A 24 0.35 -30.28 -47.76
C SER A 24 -0.54 -29.05 -47.90
N ALA A 25 -1.26 -28.72 -46.83
CA ALA A 25 -1.88 -27.41 -46.68
C ALA A 25 -0.77 -26.38 -46.39
N CYS A 26 -0.24 -25.76 -47.43
CA CYS A 26 0.50 -24.51 -47.26
C CYS A 26 -0.51 -23.42 -46.90
N SER A 27 -0.73 -23.21 -45.60
CA SER A 27 -1.35 -21.98 -45.12
C SER A 27 -0.37 -20.84 -45.42
N SER A 28 -0.57 -20.15 -46.54
CA SER A 28 -0.01 -18.81 -46.72
C SER A 28 -0.75 -17.91 -45.74
N GLU A 29 -0.14 -17.64 -44.59
CA GLU A 29 -0.56 -16.54 -43.74
C GLU A 29 -0.52 -15.27 -44.60
N PRO A 30 -1.64 -14.54 -44.78
CA PRO A 30 -1.61 -13.30 -45.53
C PRO A 30 -0.56 -12.40 -44.86
N PRO A 31 0.25 -11.65 -45.62
CA PRO A 31 1.14 -10.68 -45.01
C PRO A 31 0.25 -9.79 -44.15
N GLN A 32 0.52 -9.75 -42.84
CA GLN A 32 -0.10 -8.77 -41.97
C GLN A 32 0.11 -7.43 -42.68
N SER A 33 -0.96 -6.82 -43.15
CA SER A 33 -0.86 -5.44 -43.60
C SER A 33 -0.30 -4.71 -42.40
N VAL A 34 0.88 -4.12 -42.55
CA VAL A 34 1.27 -2.95 -41.77
C VAL A 34 0.27 -1.85 -42.14
N ALA A 35 -0.99 -2.04 -41.72
CA ALA A 35 -1.93 -0.97 -41.56
C ALA A 35 -1.20 -0.05 -40.60
N SER A 36 -0.77 1.08 -41.14
CA SER A 36 -0.02 2.11 -40.47
C SER A 36 -0.72 2.47 -39.16
N GLU A 37 -0.28 1.82 -38.09
CA GLU A 37 -0.85 2.03 -36.76
C GLU A 37 -0.62 3.50 -36.41
N ARG A 38 -1.71 4.18 -36.01
CA ARG A 38 -1.60 5.53 -35.47
C ARG A 38 -0.56 5.50 -34.35
N ARG A 39 0.53 6.24 -34.53
CA ARG A 39 1.60 6.32 -33.54
C ARG A 39 1.20 7.34 -32.49
N ILE A 40 1.21 6.94 -31.22
CA ILE A 40 1.01 7.84 -30.10
C ILE A 40 2.34 7.99 -29.37
N GLU A 41 2.83 9.23 -29.29
CA GLU A 41 4.02 9.58 -28.53
C GLU A 41 3.62 10.28 -27.23
N ARG A 42 4.27 9.93 -26.12
CA ARG A 42 4.05 10.56 -24.81
C ARG A 42 5.36 11.11 -24.29
N GLN A 43 5.41 12.43 -24.12
CA GLN A 43 6.54 13.12 -23.52
C GLN A 43 6.16 13.57 -22.11
N LEU A 44 6.95 13.17 -21.10
CA LEU A 44 6.77 13.66 -19.73
C LEU A 44 7.23 15.13 -19.64
N ILE A 45 6.31 16.02 -19.29
CA ILE A 45 6.54 17.47 -19.18
C ILE A 45 6.81 17.87 -17.73
N ASN A 46 6.06 17.31 -16.78
CA ASN A 46 6.23 17.58 -15.36
C ASN A 46 6.02 16.30 -14.54
N HIS A 47 6.76 16.17 -13.45
CA HIS A 47 6.69 15.06 -12.51
C HIS A 47 6.96 15.57 -11.09
N GLY A 48 5.98 15.42 -10.21
CA GLY A 48 6.04 15.91 -8.84
C GLY A 48 5.41 14.95 -7.84
N LEU A 49 5.70 15.18 -6.57
CA LEU A 49 5.09 14.49 -5.45
C LEU A 49 4.41 15.52 -4.54
N THR A 50 3.22 15.17 -4.07
CA THR A 50 2.46 15.97 -3.10
C THR A 50 2.25 15.13 -1.86
N ILE A 51 2.58 15.70 -0.69
CA ILE A 51 2.31 15.11 0.62
C ILE A 51 1.24 15.97 1.29
N ASP A 52 0.15 15.33 1.68
CA ASP A 52 -0.99 15.94 2.38
C ASP A 52 -1.14 15.27 3.75
N ALA A 53 -1.16 16.09 4.81
CA ALA A 53 -1.38 15.66 6.19
C ALA A 53 -2.60 16.35 6.82
N GLY A 54 -3.52 16.84 5.99
CA GLY A 54 -4.69 17.62 6.37
C GLY A 54 -4.41 19.11 6.51
N GLU A 55 -5.47 19.87 6.81
CA GLU A 55 -5.43 21.34 6.85
C GLU A 55 -4.49 21.90 7.93
N SER A 56 -4.45 21.27 9.11
CA SER A 56 -3.56 21.67 10.20
C SER A 56 -2.21 20.98 10.08
N LEU A 57 -1.16 21.77 9.86
CA LEU A 57 0.24 21.34 9.93
C LEU A 57 0.77 21.27 11.37
N VAL A 58 -0.09 21.45 12.37
CA VAL A 58 0.24 21.25 13.79
C VAL A 58 -0.43 19.98 14.28
N LEU A 59 0.36 19.04 14.79
CA LEU A 59 -0.10 17.84 15.46
C LEU A 59 -0.59 18.20 16.87
N GLY A 60 -1.88 17.97 17.10
CA GLY A 60 -2.51 17.99 18.43
C GLY A 60 -2.75 16.59 19.01
N THR A 61 -2.60 15.55 18.20
CA THR A 61 -2.75 14.14 18.56
C THR A 61 -1.48 13.37 18.17
N PRO A 62 -1.17 12.23 18.82
CA PRO A 62 0.00 11.41 18.46
C PRO A 62 -0.03 10.90 17.02
N GLN A 63 -1.23 10.80 16.47
CA GLN A 63 -1.50 10.14 15.21
C GLN A 63 -2.00 11.09 14.11
N ARG A 64 -1.61 10.80 12.87
CA ARG A 64 -2.02 11.53 11.67
C ARG A 64 -2.00 10.63 10.44
N ALA A 65 -3.10 10.65 9.67
CA ALA A 65 -3.11 10.09 8.33
C ALA A 65 -2.37 11.03 7.37
N ILE A 66 -1.47 10.46 6.55
CA ILE A 66 -0.67 11.17 5.56
C ILE A 66 -0.96 10.53 4.21
N ARG A 67 -1.38 11.33 3.24
CA ARG A 67 -1.57 10.90 1.85
C ARG A 67 -0.45 11.43 0.98
N VAL A 68 0.12 10.57 0.16
CA VAL A 68 1.13 10.94 -0.83
C VAL A 68 0.59 10.59 -2.21
N SER A 69 0.76 11.54 -3.14
CA SER A 69 0.34 11.38 -4.53
C SER A 69 1.43 11.81 -5.49
N GLU A 70 1.49 11.12 -6.62
CA GLU A 70 2.42 11.33 -7.71
C GLU A 70 1.71 11.98 -8.88
N GLN A 71 2.15 13.18 -9.23
CA GLN A 71 1.55 14.00 -10.27
C GLN A 71 2.44 14.00 -11.50
N MET A 72 1.88 13.64 -12.65
CA MET A 72 2.59 13.62 -13.92
C MET A 72 1.77 14.33 -14.99
N LEU A 73 2.43 15.22 -15.72
CA LEU A 73 1.86 15.88 -16.90
C LEU A 73 2.58 15.37 -18.14
N TYR A 74 1.83 14.77 -19.05
CA TYR A 74 2.34 14.31 -20.33
C TYR A 74 1.83 15.20 -21.45
N ARG A 75 2.66 15.41 -22.46
CA ARG A 75 2.23 15.86 -23.77
C ARG A 75 2.05 14.64 -24.65
N VAL A 76 0.84 14.45 -25.14
CA VAL A 76 0.48 13.35 -26.04
C VAL A 76 0.40 13.91 -27.45
N THR A 77 1.11 13.29 -28.38
CA THR A 77 1.05 13.65 -29.81
C THR A 77 0.66 12.42 -30.60
N GLU A 78 -0.41 12.53 -31.37
CA GLU A 78 -0.85 11.50 -32.30
C GLU A 78 -0.33 11.81 -33.69
N PHE A 79 0.22 10.80 -34.36
CA PHE A 79 0.71 10.90 -35.73
C PHE A 79 -0.12 10.03 -36.66
N ASP A 80 -0.37 10.53 -37.86
CA ASP A 80 -0.93 9.72 -38.93
C ASP A 80 0.07 8.68 -39.46
N ALA A 81 -0.41 7.88 -40.41
CA ALA A 81 0.38 6.90 -41.13
C ALA A 81 1.62 7.46 -41.84
N ALA A 82 1.59 8.73 -42.22
CA ALA A 82 2.66 9.42 -42.92
C ALA A 82 3.65 10.10 -41.94
N GLY A 83 3.40 10.04 -40.62
CA GLY A 83 4.22 10.65 -39.59
C GLY A 83 3.94 12.13 -39.36
N ASN A 84 2.83 12.67 -39.86
CA ASN A 84 2.42 14.03 -39.56
C ASN A 84 1.65 14.05 -38.24
N ALA A 85 1.94 15.03 -37.38
CA ALA A 85 1.16 15.24 -36.16
C ALA A 85 -0.27 15.66 -36.54
N VAL A 86 -1.25 14.89 -36.06
CA VAL A 86 -2.67 15.13 -36.34
C VAL A 86 -3.45 15.57 -35.11
N ASP A 87 -2.96 15.26 -33.91
CA ASP A 87 -3.51 15.75 -32.65
C ASP A 87 -2.39 15.98 -31.63
N GLN A 88 -2.61 16.93 -30.72
CA GLN A 88 -1.75 17.14 -29.57
C GLN A 88 -2.55 17.68 -28.39
N HIS A 89 -2.45 17.00 -27.25
CA HIS A 89 -3.11 17.41 -26.02
C HIS A 89 -2.25 17.08 -24.80
N ASP A 90 -2.60 17.68 -23.66
CA ASP A 90 -1.96 17.40 -22.38
C ASP A 90 -2.77 16.32 -21.61
N ASP A 91 -2.09 15.30 -21.09
CA ASP A 91 -2.64 14.23 -20.25
C ASP A 91 -2.09 14.36 -18.82
N PHE A 92 -2.96 14.76 -17.88
CA PHE A 92 -2.61 14.88 -16.47
C PHE A 92 -2.99 13.62 -15.70
N ARG A 93 -2.03 13.07 -14.95
CA ARG A 93 -2.22 11.90 -14.09
C ARG A 93 -1.89 12.23 -12.66
N ASN A 94 -2.78 11.82 -11.75
CA ASN A 94 -2.56 11.85 -10.32
C ASN A 94 -2.69 10.42 -9.79
N LEU A 95 -1.57 9.83 -9.38
CA LEU A 95 -1.53 8.45 -8.92
C LEU A 95 -1.31 8.41 -7.40
N PRO A 96 -1.89 7.43 -6.69
CA PRO A 96 -1.49 7.17 -5.33
C PRO A 96 -0.01 6.78 -5.30
N TRP A 97 0.71 7.22 -4.28
CA TRP A 97 2.05 6.74 -3.97
C TRP A 97 1.97 5.35 -3.36
N ALA A 98 1.43 4.37 -4.10
CA ALA A 98 1.03 3.07 -3.56
C ALA A 98 2.22 2.18 -3.22
N ASP A 99 2.20 1.54 -2.04
CA ASP A 99 3.23 0.58 -1.57
C ASP A 99 4.66 1.13 -1.64
N LYS A 100 4.82 2.42 -1.36
CA LYS A 100 6.10 3.13 -1.50
C LYS A 100 6.53 3.79 -0.19
N PRO A 101 7.84 4.01 0.01
CA PRO A 101 8.35 4.55 1.25
C PRO A 101 8.06 6.06 1.38
N VAL A 102 7.83 6.48 2.62
CA VAL A 102 7.83 7.86 3.10
C VAL A 102 8.82 7.93 4.25
N GLN A 103 9.91 8.67 4.06
CA GLN A 103 10.92 8.87 5.09
C GLN A 103 10.41 9.92 6.10
N VAL A 104 10.54 9.60 7.37
CA VAL A 104 10.15 10.44 8.50
C VAL A 104 11.39 10.80 9.27
N THR A 105 11.64 12.10 9.47
CA THR A 105 12.81 12.63 10.19
C THR A 105 12.35 13.51 11.35
N ALA A 106 12.92 13.29 12.53
CA ALA A 106 12.62 14.00 13.75
C ALA A 106 13.92 14.29 14.51
N GLY A 107 14.49 15.49 14.31
CA GLY A 107 15.84 15.78 14.78
C GLY A 107 16.86 14.86 14.11
N ASP A 108 17.63 14.11 14.91
CA ASP A 108 18.61 13.14 14.42
C ASP A 108 18.02 11.75 14.16
N PHE A 109 16.76 11.52 14.55
CA PHE A 109 16.06 10.27 14.31
C PHE A 109 15.48 10.23 12.90
N THR A 110 15.64 9.11 12.20
CA THR A 110 15.06 8.88 10.87
C THR A 110 14.52 7.46 10.75
N THR A 111 13.28 7.33 10.28
CA THR A 111 12.66 6.05 9.96
C THR A 111 11.90 6.12 8.63
N THR A 112 11.33 5.01 8.19
CA THR A 112 10.53 4.91 6.96
C THR A 112 9.18 4.31 7.28
N LEU A 113 8.12 4.98 6.85
CA LEU A 113 6.77 4.44 6.78
C LEU A 113 6.49 3.96 5.36
N THR A 114 5.60 3.00 5.22
CA THR A 114 5.12 2.54 3.91
C THR A 114 3.67 2.95 3.75
N THR A 115 3.33 3.47 2.57
CA THR A 115 1.94 3.76 2.19
C THR A 115 1.21 2.51 1.74
N ASP A 116 -0.10 2.50 1.91
CA ASP A 116 -0.99 1.48 1.36
C ASP A 116 -1.25 1.68 -0.16
N LEU A 117 -2.16 0.88 -0.72
CA LEU A 117 -2.57 0.95 -2.12
C LEU A 117 -3.22 2.29 -2.52
N GLU A 118 -3.74 3.05 -1.57
CA GLU A 118 -4.32 4.37 -1.79
C GLU A 118 -3.31 5.51 -1.61
N GLY A 119 -2.04 5.18 -1.34
CA GLY A 119 -0.99 6.15 -1.06
C GLY A 119 -1.11 6.77 0.33
N VAL A 120 -1.77 6.10 1.27
CA VAL A 120 -1.97 6.59 2.65
C VAL A 120 -1.06 5.84 3.61
N THR A 121 -0.45 6.56 4.54
CA THR A 121 0.24 5.97 5.69
C THR A 121 -0.19 6.67 6.97
N ARG A 122 -0.03 6.01 8.12
CA ARG A 122 -0.37 6.57 9.43
C ARG A 122 0.93 6.86 10.17
N LEU A 123 1.16 8.12 10.49
CA LEU A 123 2.14 8.50 11.50
C LEU A 123 1.52 8.28 12.87
N ASN A 124 2.22 7.61 13.77
CA ASN A 124 1.89 7.52 15.18
C ASN A 124 3.17 7.70 16.01
N LEU A 125 3.22 8.75 16.82
CA LEU A 125 4.39 9.11 17.65
C LEU A 125 4.55 8.24 18.89
N LEU A 126 3.58 7.37 19.16
CA LEU A 126 3.62 6.38 20.23
C LEU A 126 3.91 4.96 19.71
N ASP A 127 4.13 4.77 18.40
CA ASP A 127 4.61 3.47 17.90
C ASP A 127 6.07 3.24 18.34
N ASN A 128 6.45 1.97 18.51
CA ASN A 128 7.78 1.55 19.00
C ASN A 128 8.98 2.21 18.32
N GLY A 129 8.85 2.67 17.06
CA GLY A 129 9.93 3.39 16.38
C GLY A 129 10.18 4.81 16.92
N PHE A 130 9.20 5.41 17.60
CA PHE A 130 9.22 6.82 18.00
C PHE A 130 9.32 7.03 19.52
N VAL A 131 9.19 5.96 20.33
CA VAL A 131 9.15 6.05 21.80
C VAL A 131 10.46 6.52 22.43
N GLU A 132 11.59 6.36 21.74
CA GLU A 132 12.91 6.77 22.21
C GLU A 132 13.22 8.25 21.92
N LEU A 133 12.29 8.98 21.31
CA LEU A 133 12.48 10.40 21.00
C LEU A 133 12.48 11.26 22.26
N ASP A 134 13.32 12.30 22.25
CA ASP A 134 13.22 13.39 23.23
C ASP A 134 12.01 14.28 22.88
N TYR A 135 10.86 13.97 23.48
CA TYR A 135 9.62 14.70 23.25
C TYR A 135 9.68 16.16 23.69
N ASP A 136 10.54 16.54 24.65
CA ASP A 136 10.70 17.93 25.05
C ASP A 136 11.25 18.78 23.89
N GLN A 137 12.12 18.18 23.08
CA GLN A 137 12.75 18.82 21.92
C GLN A 137 12.08 18.49 20.57
N LEU A 138 11.13 17.56 20.52
CA LEU A 138 10.42 17.16 19.30
C LEU A 138 9.48 18.26 18.79
N ARG A 139 10.01 19.26 18.08
CA ARG A 139 9.21 20.40 17.58
C ARG A 139 8.66 20.21 16.18
N VAL A 140 9.36 19.45 15.35
CA VAL A 140 9.07 19.30 13.92
C VAL A 140 9.32 17.85 13.51
N ILE A 141 8.44 17.34 12.67
CA ILE A 141 8.58 16.08 11.95
C ILE A 141 8.58 16.39 10.47
N GLN A 142 9.66 16.04 9.80
CA GLN A 142 9.77 16.17 8.35
C GLN A 142 9.39 14.86 7.69
N LEU A 143 8.44 14.93 6.76
CA LEU A 143 8.03 13.86 5.89
C LEU A 143 8.67 14.08 4.53
N SER A 144 9.17 13.02 3.90
CA SER A 144 9.66 13.11 2.54
C SER A 144 9.39 11.85 1.73
N ALA A 145 9.01 12.04 0.47
CA ALA A 145 8.81 10.99 -0.51
C ALA A 145 9.69 11.31 -1.73
N THR A 146 10.30 10.30 -2.34
CA THR A 146 11.25 10.49 -3.46
C THR A 146 11.00 9.46 -4.56
N ALA A 147 10.65 9.94 -5.76
CA ALA A 147 10.43 9.09 -6.95
C ALA A 147 11.68 8.96 -7.81
N ALA A 148 12.47 10.02 -7.87
CA ALA A 148 13.76 10.09 -8.52
C ALA A 148 14.60 11.15 -7.79
N PRO A 149 15.94 11.21 -7.99
CA PRO A 149 16.79 12.18 -7.30
C PRO A 149 16.33 13.65 -7.43
N SER A 150 15.67 14.00 -8.54
CA SER A 150 15.12 15.34 -8.79
C SER A 150 13.62 15.48 -8.52
N VAL A 151 12.94 14.41 -8.11
CA VAL A 151 11.48 14.37 -7.89
C VAL A 151 11.22 13.95 -6.45
N ARG A 152 11.09 14.97 -5.59
CA ARG A 152 10.92 14.82 -4.15
C ARG A 152 9.80 15.71 -3.65
N GLY A 153 8.97 15.17 -2.78
CA GLY A 153 7.97 15.91 -2.01
C GLY A 153 8.42 15.96 -0.55
N GLU A 154 8.26 17.11 0.10
CA GLU A 154 8.55 17.28 1.52
C GLU A 154 7.42 18.02 2.22
N LEU A 155 7.16 17.67 3.48
CA LEU A 155 6.21 18.35 4.34
C LEU A 155 6.72 18.39 5.78
N ASN A 156 6.61 19.54 6.43
CA ASN A 156 6.94 19.68 7.85
C ASN A 156 5.66 19.74 8.68
N LEU A 157 5.57 18.87 9.69
CA LEU A 157 4.54 18.88 10.72
C LEU A 157 5.13 19.43 12.01
N LEU A 158 4.51 20.47 12.55
CA LEU A 158 4.85 21.00 13.87
C LEU A 158 4.20 20.14 14.95
N VAL A 159 4.89 19.93 16.06
CA VAL A 159 4.34 19.21 17.21
C VAL A 159 3.95 20.20 18.29
N GLY A 160 2.67 20.18 18.67
CA GLY A 160 2.13 21.06 19.70
C GLY A 160 2.87 20.89 21.03
N ARG A 161 2.99 21.97 21.81
CA ARG A 161 3.56 21.90 23.17
C ARG A 161 2.75 20.98 24.08
N ASP A 162 1.42 21.10 24.01
CA ASP A 162 0.51 20.25 24.78
C ASP A 162 0.69 18.77 24.45
N LEU A 163 0.69 18.45 23.15
CA LEU A 163 0.94 17.09 22.67
C LEU A 163 2.30 16.54 23.15
N ARG A 164 3.38 17.34 23.10
CA ARG A 164 4.69 16.90 23.61
C ARG A 164 4.65 16.47 25.07
N SER A 165 3.99 17.26 25.93
CA SER A 165 3.82 16.90 27.35
C SER A 165 3.04 15.59 27.49
N LYS A 166 1.96 15.42 26.72
CA LYS A 166 1.14 14.21 26.71
C LYS A 166 1.94 12.97 26.26
N LEU A 167 2.75 13.10 25.20
CA LEU A 167 3.58 12.01 24.67
C LEU A 167 4.60 11.50 25.70
N ALA A 168 5.28 12.42 26.40
CA ALA A 168 6.26 12.06 27.42
C ALA A 168 5.64 11.24 28.56
N GLU A 169 4.43 11.61 28.99
CA GLU A 169 3.69 10.87 30.03
C GLU A 169 3.13 9.54 29.48
N ALA A 170 2.56 9.55 28.27
CA ALA A 170 1.94 8.39 27.65
C ALA A 170 2.91 7.22 27.44
N VAL A 171 4.17 7.51 27.06
CA VAL A 171 5.17 6.45 26.87
C VAL A 171 5.40 5.67 28.17
N ALA A 172 5.53 6.33 29.32
CA ALA A 172 5.67 5.63 30.59
C ALA A 172 4.43 4.77 30.90
N LEU A 173 3.22 5.30 30.68
CA LEU A 173 1.98 4.57 30.94
C LEU A 173 1.84 3.30 30.09
N ILE A 174 2.24 3.37 28.82
CA ILE A 174 2.08 2.26 27.85
C ILE A 174 3.20 1.24 27.97
N TYR A 175 4.45 1.68 28.16
CA TYR A 175 5.64 0.84 27.99
C TYR A 175 6.36 0.45 29.28
N ASP A 176 6.08 1.11 30.42
CA ASP A 176 6.66 0.66 31.69
C ASP A 176 6.17 -0.74 32.03
N ASP A 177 7.02 -1.52 32.71
CA ASP A 177 6.76 -2.91 33.05
C ASP A 177 5.39 -3.09 33.75
N LEU A 178 4.66 -4.12 33.32
CA LEU A 178 3.35 -4.50 33.84
C LEU A 178 3.42 -5.72 34.77
N GLU A 179 4.49 -6.52 34.72
CA GLU A 179 4.60 -7.80 35.44
C GLU A 179 4.66 -7.61 36.96
N GLU A 180 5.28 -6.52 37.43
CA GLU A 180 5.37 -6.19 38.85
C GLU A 180 4.24 -5.27 39.34
N ALA A 181 3.33 -4.88 38.44
CA ALA A 181 2.30 -3.89 38.73
C ALA A 181 1.00 -4.53 39.24
N GLU A 182 0.43 -3.94 40.30
CA GLU A 182 -0.88 -4.31 40.82
C GLU A 182 -1.99 -3.97 39.81
N VAL A 183 -3.11 -4.72 39.83
CA VAL A 183 -4.27 -4.52 38.95
C VAL A 183 -4.80 -3.08 38.96
N SER A 184 -4.76 -2.44 40.13
CA SER A 184 -5.14 -1.02 40.29
C SER A 184 -4.25 -0.06 39.50
N GLN A 185 -2.97 -0.38 39.30
CA GLN A 185 -2.06 0.41 38.48
C GLN A 185 -2.37 0.25 36.98
N TRP A 186 -2.79 -0.93 36.54
CA TRP A 186 -3.23 -1.13 35.16
C TRP A 186 -4.47 -0.28 34.85
N ALA A 187 -5.46 -0.31 35.74
CA ALA A 187 -6.66 0.52 35.61
C ALA A 187 -6.31 2.02 35.67
N PHE A 188 -5.38 2.42 36.54
CA PHE A 188 -4.87 3.80 36.56
C PHE A 188 -4.26 4.21 35.22
N ARG A 189 -3.42 3.37 34.60
CA ARG A 189 -2.77 3.70 33.31
C ARG A 189 -3.79 3.89 32.19
N VAL A 190 -4.81 3.01 32.11
CA VAL A 190 -5.90 3.12 31.12
C VAL A 190 -6.66 4.44 31.30
N ASN A 191 -7.08 4.76 32.53
CA ASN A 191 -7.84 5.97 32.81
C ASN A 191 -6.99 7.23 32.62
N ARG A 192 -5.71 7.18 33.00
CA ARG A 192 -4.81 8.31 32.84
C ARG A 192 -4.57 8.67 31.37
N LEU A 193 -4.47 7.68 30.48
CA LEU A 193 -4.43 7.92 29.04
C LEU A 193 -5.72 8.60 28.55
N ALA A 194 -6.89 8.19 29.05
CA ALA A 194 -8.16 8.84 28.71
C ALA A 194 -8.23 10.30 29.21
N GLU A 195 -7.75 10.58 30.42
CA GLU A 195 -7.63 11.94 30.97
C GLU A 195 -6.69 12.85 30.15
N LEU A 196 -5.66 12.26 29.52
CA LEU A 196 -4.77 12.97 28.58
C LEU A 196 -5.39 13.17 27.19
N GLU A 197 -6.66 12.79 27.00
CA GLU A 197 -7.39 12.80 25.72
C GLU A 197 -6.80 11.82 24.68
N LEU A 198 -6.05 10.82 25.14
CA LEU A 198 -5.44 9.75 24.33
C LEU A 198 -6.36 8.53 24.32
N LEU A 199 -7.58 8.71 23.79
CA LEU A 199 -8.65 7.73 23.89
C LEU A 199 -8.35 6.44 23.12
N GLU A 200 -7.66 6.54 21.97
CA GLU A 200 -7.31 5.36 21.18
C GLU A 200 -6.26 4.52 21.90
N GLU A 201 -5.24 5.17 22.47
CA GLU A 201 -4.19 4.51 23.24
C GLU A 201 -4.74 3.90 24.53
N SER A 202 -5.64 4.61 25.23
CA SER A 202 -6.36 4.10 26.39
C SER A 202 -7.12 2.82 26.05
N SER A 203 -7.91 2.85 24.96
CA SER A 203 -8.66 1.68 24.48
C SER A 203 -7.75 0.53 24.04
N GLN A 204 -6.62 0.82 23.40
CA GLN A 204 -5.65 -0.20 23.00
C GLN A 204 -5.02 -0.88 24.21
N LEU A 205 -4.62 -0.11 25.22
CA LEU A 205 -4.06 -0.63 26.47
C LEU A 205 -5.08 -1.49 27.22
N GLU A 206 -6.32 -1.02 27.34
CA GLU A 206 -7.41 -1.76 27.97
C GLU A 206 -7.64 -3.12 27.28
N ASN A 207 -7.79 -3.11 25.95
CA ASN A 207 -8.00 -4.34 25.17
C ASN A 207 -6.83 -5.32 25.30
N MET A 208 -5.59 -4.82 25.32
CA MET A 208 -4.41 -5.65 25.56
C MET A 208 -4.47 -6.31 26.95
N LEU A 209 -4.80 -5.55 27.99
CA LEU A 209 -4.90 -6.07 29.36
C LEU A 209 -6.05 -7.08 29.53
N ILE A 210 -7.20 -6.85 28.89
CA ILE A 210 -8.30 -7.82 28.84
C ILE A 210 -7.84 -9.12 28.19
N LEU A 211 -7.09 -9.04 27.10
CA LEU A 211 -6.56 -10.21 26.40
C LEU A 211 -5.55 -10.98 27.28
N LEU A 212 -4.64 -10.27 27.94
CA LEU A 212 -3.64 -10.87 28.84
C LEU A 212 -4.30 -11.58 30.05
N THR A 213 -5.40 -11.05 30.55
CA THR A 213 -6.13 -11.61 31.70
C THR A 213 -7.17 -12.68 31.32
N THR A 214 -7.39 -12.96 30.04
CA THR A 214 -8.42 -13.92 29.58
C THR A 214 -8.20 -15.35 30.13
N GLY A 215 -6.95 -15.72 30.47
CA GLY A 215 -6.61 -17.01 31.08
C GLY A 215 -6.94 -17.12 32.58
N ASP A 216 -7.26 -16.01 33.25
CA ASP A 216 -7.52 -15.93 34.69
C ASP A 216 -8.81 -15.13 34.96
N PRO A 217 -9.96 -15.81 35.11
CA PRO A 217 -11.25 -15.15 35.32
C PRO A 217 -11.40 -14.38 36.63
N GLU A 218 -10.57 -14.64 37.64
CA GLU A 218 -10.59 -13.88 38.90
C GLU A 218 -9.86 -12.56 38.69
N LEU A 219 -8.64 -12.61 38.16
CA LEU A 219 -7.84 -11.44 37.81
C LEU A 219 -8.58 -10.51 36.83
N GLN A 220 -9.25 -11.08 35.83
CA GLN A 220 -10.03 -10.30 34.86
C GLN A 220 -11.19 -9.56 35.52
N LYS A 221 -11.89 -10.17 36.48
CA LYS A 221 -12.97 -9.49 37.23
C LYS A 221 -12.42 -8.38 38.11
N GLU A 222 -11.29 -8.61 38.77
CA GLU A 222 -10.61 -7.59 39.57
C GLU A 222 -10.22 -6.39 38.71
N PHE A 223 -9.70 -6.63 37.50
CA PHE A 223 -9.36 -5.57 36.56
C PHE A 223 -10.57 -4.76 36.10
N VAL A 224 -11.66 -5.41 35.69
CA VAL A 224 -12.90 -4.72 35.29
C VAL A 224 -13.46 -3.91 36.45
N ALA A 225 -13.48 -4.45 37.67
CA ALA A 225 -13.91 -3.70 38.85
C ALA A 225 -12.99 -2.51 39.18
N ALA A 226 -11.68 -2.65 38.95
CA ALA A 226 -10.73 -1.56 39.12
C ALA A 226 -10.94 -0.43 38.09
N LEU A 227 -11.33 -0.74 36.86
CA LEU A 227 -11.69 0.27 35.85
C LEU A 227 -12.93 1.07 36.27
N GLU A 228 -13.98 0.40 36.77
CA GLU A 228 -15.23 1.05 37.21
C GLU A 228 -15.07 1.89 38.49
N SER A 229 -14.10 1.55 39.34
CA SER A 229 -13.86 2.21 40.63
C SER A 229 -12.81 3.30 40.58
N ALA A 230 -12.05 3.38 39.49
CA ALA A 230 -11.23 4.54 39.22
C ALA A 230 -12.14 5.77 39.09
N PRO A 231 -11.76 6.92 39.66
CA PRO A 231 -12.60 8.11 39.59
C PRO A 231 -12.85 8.47 38.12
N GLU A 232 -14.11 8.40 37.70
CA GLU A 232 -14.55 9.06 36.47
C GLU A 232 -14.31 10.58 36.58
N PRO A 233 -13.98 11.25 35.47
CA PRO A 233 -13.55 12.65 35.44
C PRO A 233 -14.56 13.65 36.05
#